data_AF-A0A2P6SDY1-F1
#
_entry.id   AF-A0A2P6SDY1-F1
#
_cell.length_a   1.000
_cell.length_b   1.000
_cell.length_c   1.000
_cell.angle_alpha   90.00
_cell.angle_beta   90.00
_cell.angle_gamma   90.00
#
_symmetry.space_group_name_H-M   'P 1'
#
loop_
_entity.id
_entity.type
_entity.pdbx_description
1 polymer ?
#
loop_
_entity_poly.entity_id
_entity_poly.type
_entity_poly.pdbx_seq_one_letter_code
_entity_poly.pdbx_strand_id
1 'polypeptide(L)'
;MSTLADPKAHHHEFVIQATPVKRLCKTHNTITVNGQFPGPTLEVNNGDTLVVKVTNKARYNVTIHCYTYRFTVQGQEGTLWWHAHSSWLRATVYGALIIHPKQGDSYPFTKPNRQATLLLGEWWDGNPIDVVRRATRTGAVPNVSNAYTINGQPGDLYSCSSKGLIQTPIGTVIVPIDSGETNLLRVINAALNQPLFFSVANHKLTVVGADASYTKPFTTKVLMLGPDQTTDVLITGDQPPSRYYLAASAYFSAQNAPFDNTTTTAIRAGPEILTA
;
A
#
# COMPACT_ATOMS: atom_id res chain seq x y z
N MET A 1 8.97 39.71 1.15
CA MET A 1 8.31 39.15 -0.04
C MET A 1 8.74 37.70 -0.15
N SER A 2 7.87 36.76 0.18
CA SER A 2 8.11 35.32 -0.02
C SER A 2 8.05 35.06 -1.52
N THR A 3 9.15 34.63 -2.13
CA THR A 3 9.18 34.17 -3.51
C THR A 3 8.33 32.90 -3.59
N LEU A 4 7.16 32.99 -4.23
CA LEU A 4 6.40 31.81 -4.63
C LEU A 4 7.31 30.98 -5.54
N ALA A 5 7.75 29.81 -5.05
CA ALA A 5 8.47 28.87 -5.88
C ALA A 5 7.52 28.38 -6.99
N ASP A 6 8.01 28.36 -8.23
CA ASP A 6 7.24 27.88 -9.36
C ASP A 6 6.86 26.39 -9.19
N PRO A 7 5.65 25.98 -9.63
CA PRO A 7 5.23 24.58 -9.62
C PRO A 7 6.28 23.65 -10.24
N LYS A 8 6.75 22.65 -9.48
CA LYS A 8 7.75 21.69 -9.98
C LYS A 8 7.07 20.60 -10.79
N ALA A 9 7.68 20.22 -11.92
CA ALA A 9 7.27 19.04 -12.68
C ALA A 9 8.11 17.81 -12.24
N HIS A 10 7.43 16.72 -11.88
CA HIS A 10 8.04 15.43 -11.53
C HIS A 10 7.79 14.43 -12.64
N HIS A 11 8.86 13.84 -13.17
CA HIS A 11 8.82 12.95 -14.32
C HIS A 11 9.15 11.51 -13.91
N HIS A 12 8.29 10.58 -14.31
CA HIS A 12 8.45 9.15 -14.03
C HIS A 12 8.19 8.33 -15.28
N GLU A 13 8.88 7.19 -15.38
CA GLU A 13 8.65 6.20 -16.42
C GLU A 13 8.21 4.87 -15.79
N PHE A 14 7.07 4.37 -16.25
CA PHE A 14 6.44 3.14 -15.82
C PHE A 14 6.49 2.13 -16.96
N VAL A 15 7.30 1.09 -16.79
CA VAL A 15 7.36 -0.05 -17.71
C VAL A 15 6.50 -1.17 -17.13
N ILE A 16 5.35 -1.42 -17.76
CA ILE A 16 4.48 -2.53 -17.39
C ILE A 16 5.03 -3.81 -18.01
N GLN A 17 5.40 -4.78 -17.18
CA GLN A 17 6.05 -6.00 -17.65
C GLN A 17 5.70 -7.21 -16.79
N ALA A 18 5.83 -8.40 -17.36
CA ALA A 18 5.84 -9.63 -16.60
C ALA A 18 7.14 -9.74 -15.81
N THR A 19 7.06 -10.06 -14.53
CA THR A 19 8.22 -10.23 -13.64
C THR A 19 7.98 -11.43 -12.73
N PRO A 20 8.96 -12.32 -12.54
CA PRO A 20 8.84 -13.43 -11.60
C PRO A 20 8.71 -12.90 -10.17
N VAL A 21 7.58 -13.18 -9.52
CA VAL A 21 7.34 -12.85 -8.11
C VAL A 21 7.10 -14.14 -7.36
N LYS A 22 7.77 -14.30 -6.21
CA LYS A 22 7.64 -15.46 -5.34
C LYS A 22 6.91 -15.09 -4.05
N ARG A 23 5.81 -15.78 -3.76
CA ARG A 23 5.07 -15.74 -2.47
C ARG A 23 4.53 -17.12 -2.16
N LEU A 24 4.31 -17.42 -0.88
CA LEU A 24 3.72 -18.70 -0.45
C LEU A 24 4.41 -19.94 -1.08
N CYS A 25 5.75 -19.88 -1.17
CA CYS A 25 6.62 -20.87 -1.81
C CYS A 25 6.46 -21.04 -3.34
N LYS A 26 5.58 -20.29 -4.01
CA LYS A 26 5.32 -20.38 -5.45
C LYS A 26 5.86 -19.15 -6.17
N THR A 27 6.53 -19.38 -7.29
CA THR A 27 6.99 -18.32 -8.19
C THR A 27 6.15 -18.35 -9.45
N HIS A 28 5.59 -17.22 -9.85
CA HIS A 28 4.97 -17.08 -11.16
C HIS A 28 5.25 -15.69 -11.75
N ASN A 29 5.03 -15.56 -13.06
CA ASN A 29 5.17 -14.27 -13.74
C ASN A 29 3.94 -13.40 -13.44
N THR A 30 4.17 -12.32 -12.71
CA THR A 30 3.18 -11.33 -12.30
C THR A 30 3.37 -10.05 -13.10
N ILE A 31 2.30 -9.32 -13.43
CA ILE A 31 2.44 -8.02 -14.07
C ILE A 31 2.77 -6.97 -13.02
N THR A 32 3.85 -6.24 -13.25
CA THR A 32 4.42 -5.27 -12.32
C THR A 32 4.76 -3.97 -13.06
N VAL A 33 5.06 -2.92 -12.28
CA VAL A 33 5.63 -1.68 -12.80
C VAL A 33 7.10 -1.65 -12.47
N ASN A 34 7.96 -1.53 -13.49
CA ASN A 34 9.42 -1.48 -13.34
C ASN A 34 9.99 -2.72 -12.61
N GLY A 35 9.32 -3.87 -12.71
CA GLY A 35 9.71 -5.10 -12.00
C GLY A 35 9.41 -5.09 -10.49
N GLN A 36 8.65 -4.10 -9.99
CA GLN A 36 8.37 -3.93 -8.56
C GLN A 36 6.92 -4.33 -8.21
N PHE A 37 6.77 -5.02 -7.07
CA PHE A 37 5.47 -5.35 -6.48
C PHE A 37 5.51 -5.17 -4.95
N PRO A 38 4.77 -4.20 -4.38
CA PRO A 38 4.03 -3.14 -5.06
C PRO A 38 4.93 -2.27 -5.95
N GLY A 39 4.34 -1.50 -6.85
CA GLY A 39 5.06 -0.59 -7.73
C GLY A 39 5.66 0.62 -6.99
N PRO A 40 6.42 1.47 -7.71
CA PRO A 40 7.10 2.61 -7.11
C PRO A 40 6.13 3.63 -6.50
N THR A 41 6.51 4.18 -5.35
CA THR A 41 5.84 5.35 -4.76
C THR A 41 6.13 6.60 -5.58
N LEU A 42 5.09 7.38 -5.84
CA LEU A 42 5.20 8.72 -6.42
C LEU A 42 5.06 9.74 -5.29
N GLU A 43 5.95 10.73 -5.23
CA GLU A 43 5.94 11.77 -4.20
C GLU A 43 5.96 13.15 -4.86
N VAL A 44 5.03 14.02 -4.47
CA VAL A 44 4.88 15.38 -4.99
C VAL A 44 4.40 16.32 -3.89
N ASN A 45 4.52 17.63 -4.08
CA ASN A 45 3.87 18.61 -3.20
C ASN A 45 2.53 19.05 -3.80
N ASN A 46 1.61 19.54 -2.96
CA ASN A 46 0.42 20.25 -3.44
C ASN A 46 0.84 21.46 -4.31
N GLY A 47 0.29 21.52 -5.53
CA GLY A 47 0.64 22.49 -6.56
C GLY A 47 1.61 21.97 -7.63
N ASP A 48 2.32 20.85 -7.39
CA ASP A 48 3.25 20.28 -8.36
C ASP A 48 2.53 19.58 -9.52
N THR A 49 3.25 19.42 -10.64
CA THR A 49 2.79 18.66 -11.81
C THR A 49 3.44 17.29 -11.85
N LEU A 50 2.65 16.24 -11.99
CA LEU A 50 3.12 14.88 -12.16
C LEU A 50 3.01 14.46 -13.63
N VAL A 51 4.10 13.93 -14.18
CA VAL A 51 4.20 13.42 -15.55
C VAL A 51 4.65 11.96 -15.51
N VAL A 52 3.76 11.04 -15.88
CA VAL A 52 4.05 9.59 -15.89
C VAL A 52 3.92 9.05 -17.30
N LYS A 53 5.05 8.66 -17.89
CA LYS A 53 5.07 7.92 -19.16
C LYS A 53 4.94 6.43 -18.89
N VAL A 54 3.84 5.84 -19.34
CA VAL A 54 3.55 4.41 -19.19
C VAL A 54 3.83 3.71 -20.51
N THR A 55 4.70 2.70 -20.49
CA THR A 55 4.99 1.82 -21.62
C THR A 55 4.52 0.41 -21.29
N ASN A 56 3.55 -0.11 -22.04
CA ASN A 56 3.05 -1.47 -21.87
C ASN A 56 3.91 -2.46 -22.67
N LYS A 57 4.72 -3.27 -21.97
CA LYS A 57 5.46 -4.42 -22.53
C LYS A 57 4.83 -5.76 -22.16
N ALA A 58 3.71 -5.77 -21.44
CA ALA A 58 3.02 -6.99 -21.05
C ALA A 58 2.13 -7.51 -22.18
N ARG A 59 1.85 -8.82 -22.17
CA ARG A 59 1.03 -9.52 -23.19
C ARG A 59 -0.47 -9.24 -23.09
N TYR A 60 -0.91 -8.32 -22.22
CA TYR A 60 -2.32 -8.00 -22.07
C TYR A 60 -2.71 -6.88 -23.02
N ASN A 61 -3.80 -7.10 -23.76
CA ASN A 61 -4.38 -6.15 -24.70
C ASN A 61 -4.83 -4.89 -23.97
N VAL A 62 -3.94 -3.90 -23.93
CA VAL A 62 -4.31 -2.50 -23.77
C VAL A 62 -4.09 -1.89 -25.14
N THR A 63 -5.10 -1.24 -25.71
CA THR A 63 -5.02 -0.61 -27.05
C THR A 63 -3.87 0.40 -27.15
N ILE A 64 -3.44 0.96 -26.03
CA ILE A 64 -2.37 1.94 -25.94
C ILE A 64 -1.07 1.26 -25.47
N HIS A 65 -0.07 1.22 -26.36
CA HIS A 65 1.26 0.65 -26.07
C HIS A 65 2.15 1.62 -25.30
N CYS A 66 1.95 2.93 -25.46
CA CYS A 66 2.64 3.98 -24.72
C CYS A 66 1.71 5.17 -24.53
N TYR A 67 1.56 5.67 -23.29
CA TYR A 67 0.75 6.84 -22.96
C TYR A 67 1.47 7.72 -21.95
N THR A 68 1.25 9.03 -21.98
CA THR A 68 1.77 9.94 -20.95
C THR A 68 0.62 10.59 -20.21
N TYR A 69 0.54 10.33 -18.91
CA TYR A 69 -0.34 11.05 -18.00
C TYR A 69 0.38 12.32 -17.55
N ARG A 70 -0.30 13.46 -17.62
CA ARG A 70 0.20 14.74 -17.11
C ARG A 70 -0.93 15.49 -16.43
N PHE A 71 -0.77 15.77 -15.14
CA PHE A 71 -1.75 16.51 -14.36
C PHE A 71 -1.07 17.29 -13.23
N THR A 72 -1.71 18.37 -12.80
CA THR A 72 -1.27 19.18 -11.67
C THR A 72 -2.09 18.81 -10.44
N VAL A 73 -1.43 18.53 -9.33
CA VAL A 73 -2.09 18.25 -8.05
C VAL A 73 -2.53 19.57 -7.44
N GLN A 74 -3.82 19.72 -7.16
CA GLN A 74 -4.38 20.96 -6.63
C GLN A 74 -5.32 20.67 -5.46
N GLY A 75 -5.02 21.24 -4.30
CA GLY A 75 -5.91 21.20 -3.14
C GLY A 75 -6.01 19.83 -2.46
N GLN A 76 -5.06 18.93 -2.72
CA GLN A 76 -4.98 17.61 -2.09
C GLN A 76 -3.67 17.52 -1.31
N GLU A 77 -3.71 16.99 -0.10
CA GLU A 77 -2.55 16.80 0.78
C GLU A 77 -2.75 15.56 1.65
N GLY A 78 -1.80 14.63 1.63
CA GLY A 78 -1.88 13.35 2.34
C GLY A 78 -1.57 12.18 1.43
N THR A 79 -2.32 11.10 1.57
CA THR A 79 -2.06 9.83 0.85
C THR A 79 -3.14 9.54 -0.18
N LEU A 80 -2.72 9.28 -1.41
CA LEU A 80 -3.47 8.60 -2.46
C LEU A 80 -2.64 7.40 -2.95
N TRP A 81 -3.08 6.81 -4.05
CA TRP A 81 -2.39 5.72 -4.72
C TRP A 81 -2.76 5.71 -6.19
N TRP A 82 -1.93 5.04 -6.99
CA TRP A 82 -2.19 4.80 -8.41
C TRP A 82 -2.36 3.30 -8.62
N HIS A 83 -3.18 2.93 -9.61
CA HIS A 83 -3.37 1.53 -9.97
C HIS A 83 -3.84 1.37 -11.42
N ALA A 84 -3.69 0.17 -11.97
CA ALA A 84 -4.28 -0.18 -13.25
C ALA A 84 -5.82 -0.13 -13.18
N HIS A 85 -6.47 0.43 -14.19
CA HIS A 85 -7.93 0.51 -14.28
C HIS A 85 -8.49 -0.40 -15.40
N SER A 86 -7.82 -1.52 -15.64
CA SER A 86 -8.19 -2.52 -16.65
C SER A 86 -8.29 -3.89 -16.00
N SER A 87 -9.49 -4.48 -16.02
CA SER A 87 -9.78 -5.78 -15.41
C SER A 87 -9.26 -5.85 -13.96
N TRP A 88 -8.70 -6.98 -13.53
CA TRP A 88 -8.11 -7.17 -12.20
C TRP A 88 -6.59 -6.91 -12.18
N LEU A 89 -6.05 -6.12 -13.11
CA LEU A 89 -4.60 -5.83 -13.13
C LEU A 89 -4.16 -5.06 -11.87
N ARG A 90 -5.06 -4.31 -11.22
CA ARG A 90 -4.76 -3.64 -9.95
C ARG A 90 -4.45 -4.59 -8.80
N ALA A 91 -4.66 -5.91 -8.95
CA ALA A 91 -4.19 -6.89 -7.98
C ALA A 91 -2.67 -6.83 -7.78
N THR A 92 -1.92 -6.40 -8.82
CA THR A 92 -0.45 -6.41 -8.81
C THR A 92 0.19 -5.16 -9.44
N VAL A 93 -0.59 -4.36 -10.16
CA VAL A 93 -0.18 -3.09 -10.77
C VAL A 93 -0.78 -1.94 -9.99
N TYR A 94 -0.15 -1.61 -8.87
CA TYR A 94 -0.51 -0.48 -8.00
C TYR A 94 0.71 0.02 -7.23
N GLY A 95 0.64 1.25 -6.71
CA GLY A 95 1.66 1.85 -5.85
C GLY A 95 1.14 3.12 -5.20
N ALA A 96 1.88 3.65 -4.23
CA ALA A 96 1.42 4.81 -3.46
C ALA A 96 1.65 6.13 -4.20
N LEU A 97 0.82 7.13 -3.90
CA LEU A 97 0.98 8.52 -4.31
C LEU A 97 0.93 9.39 -3.04
N ILE A 98 2.07 9.91 -2.62
CA ILE A 98 2.18 10.77 -1.44
C ILE A 98 2.18 12.22 -1.91
N ILE A 99 1.28 13.01 -1.33
CA ILE A 99 1.16 14.43 -1.62
C ILE A 99 1.49 15.20 -0.34
N HIS A 100 2.66 15.83 -0.33
CA HIS A 100 3.09 16.66 0.79
C HIS A 100 2.39 18.02 0.78
N PRO A 101 2.38 18.73 1.94
CA PRO A 101 1.97 20.12 1.98
C PRO A 101 2.66 20.94 0.90
N LYS A 102 1.98 21.97 0.42
CA LYS A 102 2.57 22.92 -0.52
C LYS A 102 3.92 23.42 0.01
N GLN A 103 4.88 23.69 -0.88
CA GLN A 103 6.20 24.15 -0.49
C GLN A 103 6.10 25.42 0.38
N GLY A 104 6.67 25.36 1.59
CA GLY A 104 6.61 26.44 2.58
C GLY A 104 5.52 26.25 3.64
N ASP A 105 4.54 25.39 3.41
CA ASP A 105 3.50 25.04 4.36
C ASP A 105 3.93 23.86 5.25
N SER A 106 3.23 23.70 6.38
CA SER A 106 3.43 22.61 7.33
C SER A 106 2.19 21.78 7.48
N TYR A 107 2.35 20.53 7.92
CA TYR A 107 1.22 19.72 8.37
C TYR A 107 0.39 20.47 9.45
N PRO A 108 -0.93 20.27 9.54
CA PRO A 108 -1.77 20.84 10.59
C PRO A 108 -1.57 20.15 11.96
N PHE A 109 -0.60 19.25 12.05
CA PHE A 109 -0.16 18.54 13.24
C PHE A 109 1.37 18.57 13.30
N THR A 110 1.93 18.24 14.47
CA THR A 110 3.39 18.20 14.66
C THR A 110 4.05 17.32 13.60
N LYS A 111 5.07 17.86 12.92
CA LYS A 111 5.80 17.16 11.88
C LYS A 111 6.29 15.80 12.42
N PRO A 112 5.94 14.68 11.78
CA PRO A 112 6.34 13.36 12.25
C PRO A 112 7.85 13.15 12.07
N ASN A 113 8.45 12.34 12.94
CA ASN A 113 9.86 11.97 12.88
C ASN A 113 10.19 11.22 11.58
N ARG A 114 9.36 10.23 11.25
CA ARG A 114 9.46 9.39 10.05
C ARG A 114 8.08 9.11 9.48
N GLN A 115 8.06 8.63 8.24
CA GLN A 115 6.84 8.21 7.56
C GLN A 115 7.03 6.80 6.99
N ALA A 116 5.99 5.99 7.03
CA ALA A 116 5.98 4.66 6.43
C ALA A 116 4.66 4.42 5.70
N THR A 117 4.75 3.89 4.48
CA THR A 117 3.58 3.55 3.67
C THR A 117 3.26 2.07 3.80
N LEU A 118 1.98 1.77 4.03
CA LEU A 118 1.45 0.43 4.26
C LEU A 118 0.35 0.15 3.25
N LEU A 119 0.69 -0.53 2.16
CA LEU A 119 -0.25 -0.98 1.15
C LEU A 119 -0.80 -2.35 1.54
N LEU A 120 -2.06 -2.39 1.94
CA LEU A 120 -2.80 -3.62 2.17
C LEU A 120 -3.29 -4.14 0.82
N GLY A 121 -3.04 -5.41 0.50
CA GLY A 121 -3.42 -5.99 -0.78
C GLY A 121 -3.72 -7.47 -0.68
N GLU A 122 -3.95 -8.11 -1.82
CA GLU A 122 -4.27 -9.53 -1.93
C GLU A 122 -3.29 -10.24 -2.88
N TRP A 123 -3.06 -11.53 -2.65
CA TRP A 123 -2.22 -12.39 -3.47
C TRP A 123 -2.98 -13.64 -3.91
N TRP A 124 -2.92 -13.95 -5.21
CA TRP A 124 -3.34 -15.24 -5.77
C TRP A 124 -2.11 -15.97 -6.29
N ASP A 125 -2.05 -17.28 -6.10
CA ASP A 125 -1.00 -18.13 -6.69
C ASP A 125 -1.12 -18.25 -8.22
N GLY A 126 -2.29 -17.91 -8.76
CA GLY A 126 -2.57 -17.81 -10.19
C GLY A 126 -2.77 -16.37 -10.65
N ASN A 127 -2.83 -16.19 -11.97
CA ASN A 127 -3.07 -14.88 -12.58
C ASN A 127 -4.48 -14.34 -12.23
N PRO A 128 -4.61 -13.18 -11.55
CA PRO A 128 -5.90 -12.60 -11.18
C PRO A 128 -6.84 -12.32 -12.36
N ILE A 129 -6.29 -12.09 -13.55
CA ILE A 129 -7.09 -11.90 -14.77
C ILE A 129 -7.82 -13.18 -15.17
N ASP A 130 -7.22 -14.35 -14.94
CA ASP A 130 -7.88 -15.62 -15.24
C ASP A 130 -8.96 -15.95 -14.20
N VAL A 131 -8.77 -15.50 -12.95
CA VAL A 131 -9.79 -15.60 -11.88
C VAL A 131 -11.06 -14.84 -12.28
N VAL A 132 -10.95 -13.55 -12.63
CA VAL A 132 -12.12 -12.75 -13.03
C VAL A 132 -12.71 -13.23 -14.35
N ARG A 133 -11.89 -13.62 -15.35
CA ARG A 133 -12.37 -14.13 -16.63
C ARG A 133 -13.18 -15.42 -16.46
N ARG A 134 -12.76 -16.31 -15.55
CA ARG A 134 -13.51 -17.53 -15.24
C ARG A 134 -14.87 -17.18 -14.62
N ALA A 135 -14.88 -16.32 -13.60
CA ALA A 135 -16.10 -15.86 -12.95
C ALA A 135 -17.08 -15.24 -13.95
N THR A 136 -16.61 -14.36 -14.84
CA THR A 136 -17.44 -13.76 -15.90
C THR A 136 -18.03 -14.80 -16.86
N ARG A 137 -17.26 -15.83 -17.23
CA ARG A 137 -17.72 -16.87 -18.17
C ARG A 137 -18.74 -17.83 -17.55
N THR A 138 -18.58 -18.16 -16.26
CA THR A 138 -19.43 -19.15 -15.60
C THR A 138 -20.59 -18.53 -14.83
N GLY A 139 -20.54 -17.22 -14.53
CA GLY A 139 -21.46 -16.56 -13.61
C GLY A 139 -21.23 -16.92 -12.14
N ALA A 140 -20.19 -17.70 -11.83
CA ALA A 140 -19.84 -18.07 -10.47
C ALA A 140 -19.07 -16.94 -9.76
N VAL A 141 -19.04 -17.00 -8.43
CA VAL A 141 -18.20 -16.10 -7.63
C VAL A 141 -16.70 -16.28 -7.97
N PRO A 142 -15.90 -15.21 -7.98
CA PRO A 142 -14.46 -15.32 -8.14
C PRO A 142 -13.82 -16.16 -7.03
N ASN A 143 -12.74 -16.87 -7.36
CA ASN A 143 -11.94 -17.55 -6.34
C ASN A 143 -11.34 -16.53 -5.36
N VAL A 144 -11.39 -16.86 -4.07
CA VAL A 144 -10.75 -16.07 -3.00
C VAL A 144 -9.23 -16.04 -3.17
N SER A 145 -8.58 -14.97 -2.69
CA SER A 145 -7.13 -14.89 -2.63
C SER A 145 -6.53 -15.96 -1.71
N ASN A 146 -5.25 -16.22 -1.92
CA ASN A 146 -4.47 -17.14 -1.12
C ASN A 146 -3.92 -16.48 0.16
N ALA A 147 -3.71 -15.16 0.12
CA ALA A 147 -3.32 -14.39 1.29
C ALA A 147 -3.62 -12.89 1.09
N TYR A 148 -3.97 -12.20 2.18
CA TYR A 148 -3.73 -10.76 2.27
C TYR A 148 -2.23 -10.47 2.39
N THR A 149 -1.85 -9.22 2.11
CA THR A 149 -0.46 -8.76 2.17
C THR A 149 -0.34 -7.36 2.73
N ILE A 150 0.77 -7.06 3.39
CA ILE A 150 1.25 -5.70 3.71
C ILE A 150 2.49 -5.45 2.86
N ASN A 151 2.49 -4.37 2.06
CA ASN A 151 3.52 -4.06 1.06
C ASN A 151 3.88 -5.28 0.21
N GLY A 152 2.86 -6.02 -0.23
CA GLY A 152 2.99 -7.21 -1.05
C GLY A 152 3.57 -8.44 -0.34
N GLN A 153 3.77 -8.44 0.97
CA GLN A 153 4.25 -9.60 1.75
C GLN A 153 3.13 -10.15 2.67
N PRO A 154 2.88 -11.48 2.69
CA PRO A 154 1.86 -12.07 3.57
C PRO A 154 2.16 -11.97 5.07
N GLY A 155 3.44 -11.99 5.45
CA GLY A 155 3.86 -11.92 6.85
C GLY A 155 4.25 -13.26 7.48
N ASP A 156 4.59 -13.25 8.76
CA ASP A 156 5.26 -14.34 9.48
C ASP A 156 4.38 -15.57 9.74
N LEU A 157 3.06 -15.45 9.52
CA LEU A 157 2.12 -16.56 9.70
C LEU A 157 2.14 -17.57 8.54
N TYR A 158 2.89 -17.30 7.46
CA TYR A 158 2.89 -18.13 6.26
C TYR A 158 4.24 -18.78 6.00
N SER A 159 4.19 -20.03 5.54
CA SER A 159 5.36 -20.74 5.03
C SER A 159 6.03 -19.96 3.89
N CYS A 160 7.35 -19.98 3.85
CA CYS A 160 8.17 -19.21 2.88
C CYS A 160 7.94 -17.69 2.89
N SER A 161 7.32 -17.14 3.94
CA SER A 161 7.17 -15.70 4.17
C SER A 161 7.79 -15.27 5.51
N SER A 162 7.99 -16.20 6.44
CA SER A 162 8.52 -15.98 7.79
C SER A 162 10.06 -16.01 7.94
N LYS A 163 10.81 -16.13 6.84
CA LYS A 163 12.28 -16.15 6.88
C LYS A 163 12.85 -14.93 6.19
N GLY A 164 13.40 -14.00 6.97
CA GLY A 164 14.10 -12.84 6.43
C GLY A 164 14.55 -11.79 7.45
N LEU A 165 15.03 -12.18 8.65
CA LEU A 165 16.07 -11.36 9.27
C LEU A 165 17.32 -11.61 8.44
N ILE A 166 17.67 -10.64 7.59
CA ILE A 166 18.87 -10.57 6.74
C ILE A 166 18.71 -11.20 5.33
N GLN A 167 18.67 -10.31 4.34
CA GLN A 167 19.03 -10.50 2.92
C GLN A 167 18.19 -11.44 2.02
N THR A 168 16.85 -11.41 2.11
CA THR A 168 16.00 -11.81 0.97
C THR A 168 14.90 -10.77 0.71
N PRO A 169 14.54 -10.47 -0.55
CA PRO A 169 13.40 -9.58 -0.90
C PRO A 169 12.01 -10.21 -0.61
N ILE A 170 11.99 -11.24 0.24
CA ILE A 170 10.83 -12.00 0.69
C ILE A 170 10.96 -12.10 2.20
N GLY A 171 9.97 -11.59 2.92
CA GLY A 171 10.01 -11.49 4.38
C GLY A 171 8.96 -10.51 4.90
N THR A 172 8.62 -10.65 6.17
CA THR A 172 7.68 -9.76 6.87
C THR A 172 8.18 -8.32 6.87
N VAL A 173 7.30 -7.38 6.53
CA VAL A 173 7.63 -5.95 6.50
C VAL A 173 7.98 -5.48 7.90
N ILE A 174 9.09 -4.73 8.02
CA ILE A 174 9.50 -4.13 9.30
C ILE A 174 9.40 -2.61 9.20
N VAL A 175 8.66 -1.99 10.13
CA VAL A 175 8.51 -0.54 10.26
C VAL A 175 9.30 -0.06 11.47
N PRO A 176 10.43 0.63 11.28
CA PRO A 176 11.25 1.13 12.38
C PRO A 176 10.58 2.32 13.06
N ILE A 177 10.41 2.26 14.38
CA ILE A 177 9.88 3.36 15.20
C ILE A 177 10.65 3.42 16.51
N ASP A 178 11.35 4.53 16.74
CA ASP A 178 12.19 4.70 17.92
C ASP A 178 11.32 5.01 19.16
N SER A 179 11.87 4.78 20.36
CA SER A 179 11.16 5.04 21.61
C SER A 179 10.86 6.53 21.77
N GLY A 180 9.62 6.89 22.08
CA GLY A 180 9.17 8.28 22.24
C GLY A 180 8.94 9.05 20.93
N GLU A 181 9.31 8.53 19.77
CA GLU A 181 9.06 9.20 18.49
C GLU A 181 7.59 9.07 18.05
N THR A 182 7.08 10.11 17.40
CA THR A 182 5.79 10.07 16.70
C THR A 182 6.02 9.97 15.20
N ASN A 183 5.53 8.89 14.60
CA ASN A 183 5.69 8.58 13.20
C ASN A 183 4.33 8.58 12.48
N LEU A 184 4.35 8.84 11.17
CA LEU A 184 3.16 8.83 10.33
C LEU A 184 3.09 7.52 9.53
N LEU A 185 2.04 6.74 9.73
CA LEU A 185 1.71 5.59 8.91
C LEU A 185 0.66 6.00 7.88
N ARG A 186 0.95 5.73 6.61
CA ARG A 186 0.09 6.00 5.46
C ARG A 186 -0.52 4.67 5.00
N VAL A 187 -1.72 4.36 5.49
CA VAL A 187 -2.38 3.07 5.26
C VAL A 187 -3.27 3.17 4.02
N ILE A 188 -3.11 2.24 3.08
CA ILE A 188 -3.83 2.21 1.80
C ILE A 188 -4.46 0.83 1.67
N ASN A 189 -5.77 0.75 1.46
CA ASN A 189 -6.39 -0.52 1.09
C ASN A 189 -6.44 -0.67 -0.44
N ALA A 190 -5.44 -1.37 -0.99
CA ALA A 190 -5.35 -1.74 -2.40
C ALA A 190 -5.95 -3.13 -2.70
N ALA A 191 -6.61 -3.78 -1.72
CA ALA A 191 -7.33 -5.04 -1.95
C ALA A 191 -8.49 -4.84 -2.92
N LEU A 192 -8.97 -5.93 -3.54
CA LEU A 192 -9.98 -5.85 -4.58
C LEU A 192 -11.38 -5.65 -4.02
N ASN A 193 -11.77 -6.44 -3.03
CA ASN A 193 -13.20 -6.62 -2.73
C ASN A 193 -13.59 -6.41 -1.26
N GLN A 194 -12.65 -6.51 -0.32
CA GLN A 194 -12.98 -6.54 1.11
C GLN A 194 -12.51 -5.28 1.86
N PRO A 195 -13.35 -4.71 2.73
CA PRO A 195 -12.87 -3.80 3.76
C PRO A 195 -11.94 -4.56 4.71
N LEU A 196 -10.85 -3.92 5.09
CA LEU A 196 -9.85 -4.51 5.98
C LEU A 196 -9.84 -3.77 7.31
N PHE A 197 -9.90 -4.53 8.40
CA PHE A 197 -9.47 -4.05 9.69
C PHE A 197 -7.95 -3.99 9.74
N PHE A 198 -7.40 -2.92 10.30
CA PHE A 198 -5.97 -2.76 10.53
C PHE A 198 -5.71 -2.31 11.96
N SER A 199 -4.72 -2.89 12.62
CA SER A 199 -4.32 -2.52 13.98
C SER A 199 -2.84 -2.76 14.23
N VAL A 200 -2.31 -2.10 15.25
CA VAL A 200 -0.93 -2.30 15.73
C VAL A 200 -0.99 -2.74 17.19
N ALA A 201 -0.41 -3.89 17.50
CA ALA A 201 -0.45 -4.49 18.82
C ALA A 201 0.02 -3.50 19.90
N ASN A 202 -0.79 -3.31 20.94
CA ASN A 202 -0.57 -2.43 22.07
C ASN A 202 -0.39 -0.93 21.77
N HIS A 203 -0.62 -0.48 20.52
CA HIS A 203 -0.52 0.92 20.16
C HIS A 203 -1.89 1.50 19.82
N LYS A 204 -2.07 2.79 20.11
CA LYS A 204 -3.20 3.56 19.60
C LYS A 204 -2.78 4.31 18.33
N LEU A 205 -3.74 4.55 17.46
CA LEU A 205 -3.57 5.23 16.17
C LEU A 205 -4.38 6.51 16.21
N THR A 206 -3.74 7.65 15.97
CA THR A 206 -4.42 8.94 15.86
C THR A 206 -4.62 9.29 14.39
N VAL A 207 -5.85 9.20 13.91
CA VAL A 207 -6.21 9.52 12.53
C VAL A 207 -6.08 11.02 12.31
N VAL A 208 -5.36 11.41 11.27
CA VAL A 208 -5.10 12.82 10.93
C VAL A 208 -5.48 13.17 9.49
N GLY A 209 -5.73 12.18 8.64
CA GLY A 209 -6.24 12.40 7.29
C GLY A 209 -6.86 11.14 6.69
N ALA A 210 -7.72 11.36 5.69
CA ALA A 210 -8.33 10.33 4.86
C ALA A 210 -8.45 10.86 3.43
N ASP A 211 -8.11 10.02 2.45
CA ASP A 211 -8.23 10.32 1.00
C ASP A 211 -7.61 11.67 0.58
N ALA A 212 -6.38 11.93 1.08
CA ALA A 212 -5.63 13.17 0.89
C ALA A 212 -6.38 14.45 1.32
N SER A 213 -7.15 14.33 2.39
CA SER A 213 -7.76 15.45 3.11
C SER A 213 -7.54 15.29 4.62
N TYR A 214 -7.21 16.39 5.30
CA TYR A 214 -7.02 16.37 6.74
C TYR A 214 -8.34 16.22 7.48
N THR A 215 -8.32 15.43 8.55
CA THR A 215 -9.49 15.19 9.40
C THR A 215 -9.31 15.90 10.74
N LYS A 216 -10.42 16.16 11.45
CA LYS A 216 -10.32 16.46 12.88
C LYS A 216 -9.69 15.24 13.58
N PRO A 217 -8.55 15.38 14.29
CA PRO A 217 -7.87 14.21 14.82
C PRO A 217 -8.71 13.46 15.84
N PHE A 218 -8.69 12.12 15.75
CA PHE A 218 -9.28 11.23 16.74
C PHE A 218 -8.45 9.96 16.90
N THR A 219 -8.47 9.37 18.08
CA THR A 219 -7.65 8.20 18.41
C THR A 219 -8.49 6.93 18.47
N THR A 220 -8.01 5.87 17.83
CA THR A 220 -8.62 4.54 17.80
C THR A 220 -7.57 3.44 17.96
N LYS A 221 -7.99 2.22 18.26
CA LYS A 221 -7.12 1.03 18.25
C LYS A 221 -7.17 0.26 16.93
N VAL A 222 -8.26 0.45 16.18
CA VAL A 222 -8.54 -0.29 14.94
C VAL A 222 -9.00 0.70 13.88
N LEU A 223 -8.44 0.57 12.69
CA LEU A 223 -8.94 1.21 11.47
C LEU A 223 -9.78 0.20 10.69
N MET A 224 -10.81 0.67 10.00
CA MET A 224 -11.53 -0.09 8.98
C MET A 224 -11.43 0.71 7.69
N LEU A 225 -10.77 0.17 6.67
CA LEU A 225 -10.61 0.81 5.38
C LEU A 225 -11.36 -0.02 4.33
N GLY A 226 -12.30 0.58 3.62
CA GLY A 226 -12.86 0.00 2.40
C GLY A 226 -11.80 -0.07 1.29
N PRO A 227 -11.98 -0.92 0.27
CA PRO A 227 -11.14 -0.88 -0.93
C PRO A 227 -11.05 0.55 -1.48
N ASP A 228 -9.86 0.92 -1.94
CA ASP A 228 -9.48 2.21 -2.50
C ASP A 228 -9.28 3.35 -1.50
N GLN A 229 -9.73 3.20 -0.24
CA GLN A 229 -9.56 4.22 0.78
C GLN A 229 -8.14 4.30 1.32
N THR A 230 -7.72 5.51 1.70
CA THR A 230 -6.48 5.77 2.41
C THR A 230 -6.74 6.39 3.77
N THR A 231 -5.86 6.14 4.73
CA THR A 231 -5.93 6.76 6.05
C THR A 231 -4.52 7.03 6.57
N ASP A 232 -4.30 8.29 6.94
CA ASP A 232 -3.06 8.77 7.54
C ASP A 232 -3.21 8.76 9.06
N VAL A 233 -2.34 8.03 9.75
CA VAL A 233 -2.38 7.89 11.21
C VAL A 233 -1.03 8.16 11.86
N LEU A 234 -1.04 8.91 12.96
CA LEU A 234 0.09 9.06 13.84
C LEU A 234 0.15 7.90 14.84
N ILE A 235 1.35 7.36 15.04
CA ILE A 235 1.68 6.35 16.03
C ILE A 235 2.89 6.81 16.83
N THR A 236 2.86 6.64 18.15
CA THR A 236 3.97 7.00 19.03
C THR A 236 4.61 5.73 19.58
N GLY A 237 5.94 5.68 19.63
CA GLY A 237 6.71 4.60 20.27
C GLY A 237 6.63 4.65 21.79
N ASP A 238 5.43 4.54 22.37
CA ASP A 238 5.15 4.68 23.81
C ASP A 238 5.17 3.34 24.58
N GLN A 239 5.36 2.23 23.88
CA GLN A 239 5.48 0.89 24.46
C GLN A 239 6.95 0.51 24.72
N PRO A 240 7.23 -0.42 25.67
CA PRO A 240 8.57 -0.93 25.89
C PRO A 240 9.27 -1.36 24.59
N PRO A 241 10.60 -1.17 24.44
CA PRO A 241 11.32 -1.60 23.25
C PRO A 241 11.12 -3.10 23.01
N SER A 242 10.32 -3.44 21.99
CA SER A 242 10.00 -4.82 21.58
C SER A 242 9.49 -4.83 20.13
N ARG A 243 9.20 -6.04 19.62
CA ARG A 243 8.55 -6.25 18.33
C ARG A 243 7.03 -6.32 18.52
N TYR A 244 6.29 -5.51 17.77
CA TYR A 244 4.83 -5.47 17.82
C TYR A 244 4.26 -5.76 16.45
N TYR A 245 3.27 -6.66 16.37
CA TYR A 245 2.62 -6.93 15.10
C TYR A 245 1.75 -5.75 14.65
N LEU A 246 1.91 -5.38 13.39
CA LEU A 246 0.87 -4.74 12.59
C LEU A 246 0.11 -5.88 11.91
N ALA A 247 -1.21 -5.87 11.98
CA ALA A 247 -2.03 -6.93 11.39
C ALA A 247 -3.21 -6.34 10.64
N ALA A 248 -3.57 -6.98 9.52
CA ALA A 248 -4.79 -6.70 8.80
C ALA A 248 -5.56 -7.98 8.46
N SER A 249 -6.89 -7.91 8.56
CA SER A 249 -7.83 -8.99 8.25
C SER A 249 -9.16 -8.43 7.74
N ALA A 250 -9.93 -9.26 7.05
CA ALA A 250 -11.19 -8.84 6.44
C ALA A 250 -12.28 -8.53 7.47
N TYR A 251 -13.05 -7.47 7.23
CA TYR A 251 -14.41 -7.36 7.74
C TYR A 251 -15.34 -8.11 6.79
N PHE A 252 -16.14 -9.04 7.33
CA PHE A 252 -17.08 -9.82 6.55
C PHE A 252 -18.36 -10.11 7.33
N SER A 253 -19.51 -9.77 6.75
CA SER A 253 -20.84 -9.94 7.38
C SER A 253 -21.83 -10.75 6.54
N ALA A 254 -21.50 -11.06 5.29
CA ALA A 254 -22.38 -11.82 4.41
C ALA A 254 -22.45 -13.30 4.87
N GLN A 255 -23.66 -13.85 4.93
CA GLN A 255 -23.83 -15.26 5.27
C GLN A 255 -23.56 -16.15 4.06
N ASN A 256 -22.78 -17.21 4.24
CA ASN A 256 -22.48 -18.25 3.23
C ASN A 256 -21.77 -17.77 1.94
N ALA A 257 -21.23 -16.56 1.91
CA ALA A 257 -20.37 -16.13 0.81
C ALA A 257 -18.89 -16.40 1.15
N PRO A 258 -18.08 -16.93 0.21
CA PRO A 258 -16.67 -17.17 0.45
C PRO A 258 -15.89 -15.85 0.46
N PHE A 259 -14.89 -15.75 1.33
CA PHE A 259 -13.95 -14.64 1.40
C PHE A 259 -12.56 -15.15 1.80
N ASP A 260 -11.53 -14.34 1.57
CA ASP A 260 -10.21 -14.61 2.14
C ASP A 260 -10.26 -14.32 3.65
N ASN A 261 -10.15 -15.37 4.46
CA ASN A 261 -10.16 -15.33 5.93
C ASN A 261 -8.75 -15.40 6.53
N THR A 262 -7.74 -15.06 5.74
CA THR A 262 -6.36 -15.04 6.20
C THR A 262 -6.04 -13.73 6.93
N THR A 263 -4.90 -13.67 7.63
CA THR A 263 -4.42 -12.46 8.31
C THR A 263 -3.02 -12.15 7.83
N THR A 264 -2.79 -10.93 7.37
CA THR A 264 -1.45 -10.48 6.99
C THR A 264 -0.78 -9.78 8.14
N THR A 265 0.53 -9.94 8.28
CA THR A 265 1.30 -9.31 9.37
C THR A 265 2.53 -8.56 8.89
N ALA A 266 2.90 -7.54 9.64
CA ALA A 266 4.14 -6.78 9.59
C ALA A 266 4.63 -6.54 11.02
N ILE A 267 5.86 -6.08 11.21
CA ILE A 267 6.46 -5.87 12.53
C ILE A 267 6.84 -4.40 12.69
N ARG A 268 6.43 -3.78 13.79
CA ARG A 268 7.06 -2.57 14.32
C ARG A 268 8.24 -2.99 15.19
N ALA A 269 9.41 -2.44 14.95
CA ALA A 269 10.61 -2.71 15.75
C ALA A 269 11.38 -1.41 16.04
N GLY A 270 12.00 -1.33 17.22
CA GLY A 270 13.03 -0.31 17.48
C GLY A 270 14.36 -0.69 16.82
N PRO A 271 15.23 0.28 16.49
CA PRO A 271 16.51 0.04 15.82
C PRO A 271 17.45 -0.86 16.61
N GLU A 272 17.41 -0.78 17.95
CA GLU A 272 18.18 -1.66 18.86
C GLU A 272 17.84 -3.15 18.73
N ILE A 273 16.68 -3.48 18.13
CA ILE A 273 16.15 -4.86 18.00
C ILE A 273 16.32 -5.39 16.56
N LEU A 274 16.75 -4.54 15.61
CA LEU A 274 16.99 -4.93 14.21
C LEU A 274 18.33 -5.65 14.03
N THR A 275 19.26 -5.49 14.97
CA THR A 275 20.63 -6.03 14.92
C THR A 275 20.82 -7.34 15.68
N ALA A 276 19.76 -7.90 16.27
CA ALA A 276 19.77 -9.14 17.02
C ALA A 276 19.10 -10.30 16.26
#